data_AF-A0A2E4JUB1-F1
#
_entry.id   AF-A0A2E4JUB1-F1
#
_cell.length_a   1.000
_cell.length_b   1.000
_cell.length_c   1.000
_cell.angle_alpha   90.00
_cell.angle_beta   90.00
_cell.angle_gamma   90.00
#
_symmetry.space_group_name_H-M   'P 1'
#
loop_
_entity.id
_entity.type
_entity.pdbx_description
1 polymer ?
#
loop_
_entity_poly.entity_id
_entity_poly.type
_entity_poly.pdbx_seq_one_letter_code
_entity_poly.pdbx_strand_id
1 'polypeptide(L)'
;MNGDVKPMQKYNISGLAIPQLTVLTGALMVFLGLVFFVHTDYLTALFPTLFGGLLLFAGIVSVRRPDLNALSMHIAVVASLVSTALGLTSALFGTWTTTTSLVEQLLMSAITGAHLYVCIAAYRFGKARFPDDSQTCGIDVEAVAERTKSPGPVSVVAISLE
;
A
#
# COMPACT_ATOMS: atom_id res chain seq x y z
N MET A 1 -32.92 -20.41 0.83
CA MET A 1 -31.52 -20.46 0.36
C MET A 1 -30.86 -19.20 0.88
N ASN A 2 -30.40 -19.22 2.15
CA ASN A 2 -29.68 -18.09 2.73
C ASN A 2 -28.21 -18.28 2.37
N GLY A 3 -27.72 -17.47 1.43
CA GLY A 3 -26.30 -17.39 1.13
C GLY A 3 -25.59 -16.82 2.36
N ASP A 4 -24.99 -17.71 3.15
CA ASP A 4 -24.06 -17.36 4.20
C ASP A 4 -22.82 -16.76 3.53
N VAL A 5 -22.76 -15.43 3.49
CA VAL A 5 -21.60 -14.71 3.00
C VAL A 5 -20.49 -14.88 4.04
N LYS A 6 -19.62 -15.86 3.82
CA LYS A 6 -18.43 -16.09 4.65
C LYS A 6 -17.58 -14.81 4.73
N PRO A 7 -17.03 -14.48 5.91
CA PRO A 7 -16.28 -13.25 6.10
C PRO A 7 -14.94 -13.30 5.35
N MET A 8 -14.82 -12.52 4.28
CA MET A 8 -13.53 -12.30 3.61
C MET A 8 -12.52 -11.68 4.58
N GLN A 9 -11.45 -12.42 4.89
CA GLN A 9 -10.35 -11.93 5.71
C GLN A 9 -9.49 -10.97 4.89
N LYS A 10 -9.55 -9.70 5.25
CA LYS A 10 -8.66 -8.65 4.71
C LYS A 10 -7.32 -8.73 5.42
N TYR A 11 -6.23 -8.50 4.69
CA TYR A 11 -4.91 -8.42 5.29
C TYR A 11 -4.86 -7.27 6.30
N ASN A 12 -4.71 -7.61 7.57
CA ASN A 12 -4.61 -6.66 8.68
C ASN A 12 -3.21 -6.76 9.28
N ILE A 13 -2.56 -5.61 9.50
CA ILE A 13 -1.35 -5.51 10.30
C ILE A 13 -1.74 -4.84 11.61
N SER A 14 -1.55 -5.54 12.75
CA SER A 14 -1.97 -5.08 14.10
C SER A 14 -3.44 -4.66 14.23
N GLY A 15 -4.35 -5.24 13.43
CA GLY A 15 -5.79 -4.90 13.46
C GLY A 15 -6.19 -3.72 12.58
N LEU A 16 -5.26 -3.08 11.86
CA LEU A 16 -5.57 -2.08 10.83
C LEU A 16 -5.63 -2.74 9.45
N ALA A 17 -6.69 -2.45 8.70
CA ALA A 17 -6.77 -2.83 7.29
C ALA A 17 -5.81 -1.98 6.45
N ILE A 18 -5.24 -2.58 5.40
CA ILE A 18 -4.31 -1.89 4.49
C ILE A 18 -4.82 -0.52 4.01
N PRO A 19 -6.09 -0.34 3.60
CA PRO A 19 -6.60 0.97 3.20
C PRO A 19 -6.55 2.01 4.32
N GLN A 20 -6.81 1.61 5.56
CA GLN A 20 -6.76 2.51 6.72
C GLN A 20 -5.32 2.90 7.05
N LEU A 21 -4.38 1.96 6.90
CA LEU A 21 -2.96 2.23 7.05
C LEU A 21 -2.48 3.23 6.00
N THR A 22 -2.92 3.10 4.74
CA THR A 22 -2.63 4.10 3.69
C THR A 22 -3.20 5.49 4.01
N VAL A 23 -4.42 5.58 4.54
CA VAL A 23 -5.00 6.87 5.00
C VAL A 23 -4.16 7.46 6.13
N LEU A 24 -3.77 6.64 7.12
CA LEU A 24 -2.95 7.09 8.25
C LEU A 24 -1.58 7.58 7.80
N THR A 25 -0.90 6.83 6.91
CA THR A 25 0.37 7.24 6.32
C THR A 25 0.23 8.56 5.56
N GLY A 26 -0.84 8.70 4.75
CA GLY A 26 -1.11 9.94 4.02
C GLY A 26 -1.32 11.14 4.95
N ALA A 27 -2.10 10.95 6.02
CA ALA A 27 -2.32 11.99 7.03
C ALA A 27 -1.03 12.39 7.77
N LEU A 28 -0.20 11.40 8.14
CA LEU A 28 1.10 11.64 8.76
C LEU A 28 2.03 12.42 7.83
N MET A 29 2.07 12.08 6.54
CA MET A 29 2.86 12.79 5.53
C MET A 29 2.41 14.25 5.34
N VAL A 30 1.09 14.48 5.27
CA VAL A 30 0.50 15.84 5.21
C VAL A 30 0.91 16.65 6.43
N PHE A 31 0.77 16.07 7.62
CA PHE A 31 1.16 16.75 8.85
C PHE A 31 2.66 17.08 8.87
N LEU A 32 3.51 16.12 8.48
CA LEU A 32 4.95 16.30 8.45
C LEU A 32 5.36 17.47 7.55
N GLY A 33 4.87 17.52 6.31
CA GLY A 33 5.23 18.61 5.39
C GLY A 33 4.72 19.98 5.82
N LEU A 34 3.52 20.05 6.41
CA LEU A 34 3.03 21.32 6.97
C LEU A 34 3.91 21.83 8.11
N VAL A 35 4.33 20.94 9.03
CA VAL A 35 5.19 21.31 10.16
C VAL A 35 6.56 21.80 9.67
N PHE A 36 7.16 21.11 8.71
CA PHE A 36 8.45 21.50 8.14
C PHE A 36 8.37 22.78 7.31
N PHE A 37 7.27 22.99 6.57
CA PHE A 37 7.04 24.22 5.83
C PHE A 37 6.98 25.45 6.76
N VAL A 38 6.22 25.37 7.85
CA VAL A 38 6.11 26.47 8.82
C VAL A 38 7.44 26.78 9.50
N HIS A 39 8.34 25.80 9.63
CA HIS A 39 9.62 26.00 10.30
C HIS A 39 10.75 26.46 9.36
N THR A 40 10.68 26.08 8.08
CA THR A 40 11.80 26.28 7.14
C THR A 40 11.49 27.26 6.01
N ASP A 41 10.23 27.62 5.79
CA ASP A 41 9.74 28.49 4.70
C ASP A 41 10.17 28.03 3.29
N TYR A 42 10.65 26.79 3.14
CA TYR A 42 11.05 26.24 1.84
C TYR A 42 9.89 25.55 1.14
N LEU A 43 9.68 25.87 -0.13
CA LEU A 43 8.66 25.21 -0.95
C LEU A 43 8.88 23.70 -1.09
N THR A 44 10.13 23.24 -1.01
CA THR A 44 10.46 21.81 -1.04
C THR A 44 9.87 21.05 0.16
N ALA A 45 9.56 21.74 1.26
CA ALA A 45 8.92 21.13 2.42
C ALA A 45 7.45 20.74 2.18
N LEU A 46 6.86 21.17 1.06
CA LEU A 46 5.52 20.73 0.67
C LEU A 46 5.49 19.40 -0.08
N PHE A 47 6.63 18.85 -0.51
CA PHE A 47 6.65 17.54 -1.19
C PHE A 47 6.04 16.42 -0.34
N PRO A 48 6.38 16.26 0.95
CA PRO A 48 5.68 15.35 1.86
C PRO A 48 4.17 15.53 1.83
N THR A 49 3.70 16.77 1.86
CA THR A 49 2.27 17.09 1.85
C THR A 49 1.59 16.70 0.54
N LEU A 50 2.23 16.94 -0.59
CA LEU A 50 1.71 16.59 -1.91
C LEU A 50 1.50 15.08 -2.05
N PHE A 51 2.53 14.29 -1.75
CA PHE A 51 2.44 12.83 -1.82
C PHE A 51 1.57 12.25 -0.70
N GLY A 52 1.57 12.86 0.48
CA GLY A 52 0.65 12.56 1.56
C GLY A 52 -0.81 12.71 1.14
N GLY A 53 -1.15 13.80 0.46
CA GLY A 53 -2.48 14.05 -0.10
C GLY A 53 -2.90 13.00 -1.12
N LEU A 54 -1.99 12.59 -2.01
CA LEU A 54 -2.25 11.51 -2.98
C LEU A 54 -2.51 10.16 -2.28
N LEU A 55 -1.72 9.81 -1.26
CA LEU A 55 -1.92 8.60 -0.47
C LEU A 55 -3.24 8.64 0.30
N LEU A 56 -3.54 9.78 0.92
CA LEU A 56 -4.78 9.99 1.67
C LEU A 56 -6.00 9.85 0.74
N PHE A 57 -5.95 10.44 -0.45
CA PHE A 57 -6.97 10.28 -1.48
C PHE A 57 -7.13 8.81 -1.90
N ALA A 58 -6.04 8.12 -2.24
CA ALA A 58 -6.07 6.71 -2.63
C ALA A 58 -6.65 5.81 -1.52
N GLY A 59 -6.27 6.05 -0.26
CA GLY A 59 -6.78 5.32 0.90
C GLY A 59 -8.27 5.57 1.14
N ILE A 60 -8.73 6.83 1.07
CA ILE A 60 -10.16 7.16 1.23
C ILE A 60 -10.99 6.50 0.12
N VAL A 61 -10.53 6.58 -1.13
CA VAL A 61 -11.22 5.94 -2.27
C VAL A 61 -11.34 4.44 -2.04
N SER A 62 -10.28 3.79 -1.59
CA SER A 62 -10.29 2.35 -1.25
C SER A 62 -11.28 2.02 -0.13
N VAL A 63 -11.40 2.86 0.90
CA VAL A 63 -12.37 2.64 1.99
C VAL A 63 -13.81 2.85 1.51
N ARG A 64 -14.06 3.86 0.67
CA ARG A 64 -15.41 4.24 0.21
C ARG A 64 -15.94 3.39 -0.94
N ARG A 65 -15.05 2.89 -1.81
CA ARG A 65 -15.38 2.18 -3.07
C ARG A 65 -14.57 0.88 -3.13
N PRO A 66 -15.02 -0.21 -2.50
CA PRO A 66 -14.28 -1.46 -2.49
C PRO A 66 -14.08 -2.08 -3.88
N ASP A 67 -14.96 -1.75 -4.84
CA ASP A 67 -14.84 -2.18 -6.25
C ASP A 67 -13.58 -1.64 -6.93
N LEU A 68 -13.04 -0.51 -6.44
CA LEU A 68 -11.85 0.15 -6.98
C LEU A 68 -10.58 -0.15 -6.14
N ASN A 69 -10.65 -1.11 -5.21
CA ASN A 69 -9.53 -1.42 -4.30
C ASN A 69 -8.26 -1.83 -5.03
N ALA A 70 -8.38 -2.59 -6.13
CA ALA A 70 -7.24 -2.99 -6.92
C ALA A 70 -6.52 -1.76 -7.51
N LEU A 71 -7.28 -0.83 -8.11
CA LEU A 71 -6.72 0.38 -8.70
C LEU A 71 -6.11 1.30 -7.63
N SER A 72 -6.82 1.53 -6.52
CA SER A 72 -6.34 2.40 -5.44
C SER A 72 -5.05 1.87 -4.81
N MET A 73 -4.89 0.55 -4.71
CA MET A 73 -3.65 -0.07 -4.24
C MET A 73 -2.47 0.21 -5.18
N HIS A 74 -2.66 0.09 -6.51
CA HIS A 74 -1.61 0.39 -7.47
C HIS A 74 -1.22 1.87 -7.45
N ILE A 75 -2.20 2.77 -7.37
CA ILE A 75 -1.96 4.21 -7.23
C ILE A 75 -1.16 4.49 -5.95
N ALA A 76 -1.53 3.88 -4.82
CA ALA A 76 -0.83 4.05 -3.55
C ALA A 76 0.62 3.52 -3.62
N VAL A 77 0.85 2.37 -4.28
CA VAL A 77 2.20 1.81 -4.49
C VAL A 77 3.05 2.72 -5.37
N VAL A 78 2.52 3.20 -6.49
CA VAL A 78 3.25 4.10 -7.40
C VAL A 78 3.56 5.42 -6.71
N ALA A 79 2.59 6.02 -6.02
CA ALA A 79 2.80 7.25 -5.25
C ALA A 79 3.87 7.06 -4.17
N SER A 80 3.86 5.93 -3.45
CA SER A 80 4.85 5.62 -2.43
C SER A 80 6.24 5.39 -3.02
N LEU A 81 6.32 4.70 -4.16
CA LEU A 81 7.58 4.45 -4.86
C LEU A 81 8.21 5.77 -5.33
N VAL A 82 7.43 6.62 -6.00
CA VAL A 82 7.88 7.93 -6.47
C VAL A 82 8.30 8.81 -5.31
N SER A 83 7.50 8.87 -4.25
CA SER A 83 7.81 9.63 -3.02
C SER A 83 9.11 9.13 -2.36
N THR A 84 9.28 7.81 -2.24
CA THR A 84 10.46 7.21 -1.62
C THR A 84 11.71 7.51 -2.43
N ALA A 85 11.63 7.34 -3.74
CA ALA A 85 12.71 7.63 -4.67
C ALA A 85 13.06 9.11 -4.68
N LEU A 86 12.05 10.01 -4.69
CA LEU A 86 12.26 11.45 -4.64
C LEU A 86 12.91 11.86 -3.31
N GLY A 87 12.41 11.38 -2.17
CA GLY A 87 13.00 11.65 -0.86
C GLY A 87 14.44 11.13 -0.73
N LEU A 88 14.73 9.94 -1.27
CA LEU A 88 16.08 9.37 -1.21
C LEU A 88 17.05 10.06 -2.18
N THR A 89 16.62 10.31 -3.41
CA THR A 89 17.45 10.99 -4.42
C THR A 89 17.70 12.44 -4.05
N SER A 90 16.67 13.12 -3.53
CA SER A 90 16.85 14.42 -2.91
C SER A 90 17.86 14.29 -1.81
N ALA A 91 17.69 13.43 -0.79
CA ALA A 91 18.61 13.23 0.35
C ALA A 91 20.04 12.71 0.04
N LEU A 92 20.32 12.18 -1.16
CA LEU A 92 21.66 11.75 -1.58
C LEU A 92 22.37 12.75 -2.51
N PHE A 93 21.63 13.38 -3.42
CA PHE A 93 22.20 14.22 -4.49
C PHE A 93 21.77 15.69 -4.43
N GLY A 94 20.87 16.03 -3.53
CA GLY A 94 20.38 17.38 -3.31
C GLY A 94 21.44 18.30 -2.74
N THR A 95 21.32 19.58 -3.08
CA THR A 95 22.06 20.64 -2.39
C THR A 95 21.27 21.05 -1.15
N TRP A 96 21.63 20.52 0.01
CA TRP A 96 20.99 20.88 1.28
C TRP A 96 21.31 22.32 1.62
N THR A 97 20.27 23.13 1.84
CA THR A 97 20.43 24.46 2.42
C THR A 97 20.65 24.38 3.93
N THR A 98 20.04 23.36 4.58
CA THR A 98 20.04 23.17 6.03
C THR A 98 19.91 21.68 6.39
N THR A 99 20.39 21.29 7.59
CA THR A 99 20.22 19.94 8.16
C THR A 99 18.74 19.55 8.28
N THR A 100 17.86 20.52 8.52
CA THR A 100 16.42 20.31 8.65
C THR A 100 15.80 19.79 7.35
N SER A 101 16.18 20.36 6.20
CA SER A 101 15.70 19.90 4.89
C SER A 101 16.16 18.49 4.56
N LEU A 102 17.36 18.09 5.00
CA LEU A 102 17.85 16.72 4.84
C LEU A 102 17.02 15.73 5.67
N VAL A 103 16.77 16.07 6.94
CA VAL A 103 15.96 15.23 7.84
C VAL A 103 14.55 15.03 7.29
N GLU A 104 13.95 16.07 6.74
CA GLU A 104 12.63 16.00 6.11
C GLU A 104 12.59 14.99 4.95
N GLN A 105 13.55 15.07 4.03
CA GLN A 105 13.63 14.21 2.85
C GLN A 105 13.87 12.74 3.24
N LEU A 106 14.68 12.52 4.29
CA LEU A 106 14.89 11.19 4.86
C LEU A 106 13.63 10.65 5.55
N LEU A 107 12.90 11.47 6.32
CA LEU A 107 11.65 11.07 6.96
C LEU A 107 10.57 10.75 5.92
N MET A 108 10.45 11.57 4.88
CA MET A 108 9.57 11.31 3.74
C MET A 108 9.89 9.96 3.12
N SER A 109 11.16 9.73 2.77
CA SER A 109 11.60 8.47 2.17
C SER A 109 11.36 7.27 3.08
N ALA A 110 11.65 7.40 4.38
CA ALA A 110 11.47 6.32 5.35
C ALA A 110 9.99 5.95 5.53
N ILE A 111 9.11 6.94 5.69
CA ILE A 111 7.67 6.71 5.89
C ILE A 111 7.05 6.08 4.65
N THR A 112 7.32 6.62 3.46
CA THR A 112 6.75 6.06 2.22
C THR A 112 7.40 4.74 1.81
N GLY A 113 8.67 4.51 2.19
CA GLY A 113 9.35 3.24 2.02
C GLY A 113 8.75 2.14 2.91
N ALA A 114 8.45 2.46 4.17
CA ALA A 114 7.74 1.56 5.08
C ALA A 114 6.32 1.24 4.55
N HIS A 115 5.60 2.25 4.07
CA HIS A 115 4.29 2.05 3.45
C HIS A 115 4.36 1.17 2.19
N LEU A 116 5.35 1.41 1.32
CA LEU A 116 5.60 0.60 0.13
C LEU A 116 5.87 -0.87 0.51
N TYR A 117 6.70 -1.11 1.53
CA TYR A 117 6.98 -2.45 2.04
C TYR A 117 5.69 -3.15 2.50
N VAL A 118 4.85 -2.44 3.25
CA VAL A 118 3.54 -2.95 3.70
C VAL A 118 2.64 -3.29 2.51
N CYS A 119 2.57 -2.43 1.48
CA CYS A 119 1.79 -2.70 0.28
C CYS A 119 2.29 -3.96 -0.47
N ILE A 120 3.61 -4.14 -0.57
CA ILE A 120 4.20 -5.33 -1.19
C ILE A 120 3.89 -6.58 -0.35
N ALA A 121 3.99 -6.49 0.97
CA ALA A 121 3.63 -7.60 1.87
C ALA A 121 2.16 -7.98 1.72
N ALA A 122 1.26 -7.00 1.64
CA ALA A 122 -0.17 -7.20 1.40
C ALA A 122 -0.44 -7.88 0.05
N TYR A 123 0.25 -7.45 -1.01
CA TYR A 123 0.15 -8.07 -2.33
C TYR A 123 0.62 -9.53 -2.32
N ARG A 124 1.75 -9.81 -1.67
CA ARG A 124 2.28 -11.18 -1.53
C ARG A 124 1.33 -12.08 -0.74
N PHE A 125 0.63 -11.52 0.25
CA PHE A 125 -0.37 -12.24 1.01
C PHE A 125 -1.58 -12.60 0.14
N GLY A 126 -2.17 -11.63 -0.57
CA GLY A 126 -3.34 -11.83 -1.43
C GLY A 126 -3.09 -12.55 -2.77
N LYS A 127 -1.86 -13.00 -3.05
CA LYS A 127 -1.53 -13.68 -4.30
C LYS A 127 -2.21 -15.06 -4.34
N ALA A 128 -2.97 -15.31 -5.41
CA ALA A 128 -3.58 -16.61 -5.71
C ALA A 128 -2.57 -17.76 -5.56
N ARG A 129 -2.95 -18.80 -4.80
CA ARG A 129 -2.13 -20.01 -4.58
C ARG A 129 -2.49 -21.13 -5.54
N PHE A 130 -3.69 -21.09 -6.12
CA PHE A 130 -4.18 -22.10 -7.05
C PHE A 130 -4.56 -21.48 -8.42
N PRO A 131 -4.49 -22.24 -9.53
CA PRO A 131 -4.77 -21.73 -10.87
C PRO A 131 -6.20 -21.23 -11.10
N ASP A 132 -7.15 -21.67 -10.25
CA ASP A 132 -8.58 -21.35 -10.33
C ASP A 132 -9.00 -20.27 -9.29
N ASP A 133 -8.04 -19.71 -8.54
CA ASP A 133 -8.32 -18.62 -7.60
C ASP A 133 -8.35 -17.28 -8.33
N SER A 134 -9.49 -16.59 -8.30
CA SER A 134 -9.54 -15.18 -8.69
C SER A 134 -8.69 -14.36 -7.72
N GLN A 135 -7.65 -13.68 -8.21
CA GLN A 135 -6.89 -12.71 -7.41
C GLN A 135 -7.85 -11.62 -6.92
N THR A 136 -8.20 -11.70 -5.64
CA THR A 136 -9.01 -10.69 -4.95
C THR A 136 -8.17 -10.06 -3.85
N CYS A 137 -8.49 -8.81 -3.50
CA CYS A 137 -7.80 -8.09 -2.43
C CYS A 137 -8.30 -8.62 -1.07
N GLY A 138 -7.85 -9.81 -0.71
CA GLY A 138 -8.30 -10.58 0.46
C GLY A 138 -8.13 -12.07 0.20
N ILE A 139 -8.02 -12.87 1.27
CA ILE A 139 -8.03 -14.32 1.15
C ILE A 139 -9.20 -14.83 1.96
N ASP A 140 -10.04 -15.68 1.38
CA ASP A 140 -10.95 -16.50 2.19
C ASP A 140 -10.11 -17.63 2.81
N VAL A 141 -9.67 -17.41 4.05
CA VAL A 141 -8.75 -18.31 4.78
C VAL A 141 -9.38 -19.69 4.97
N GLU A 142 -10.71 -19.76 5.12
CA GLU A 142 -11.43 -21.03 5.27
C GLU A 142 -11.56 -21.75 3.93
N ALA A 143 -11.85 -21.06 2.83
CA ALA A 143 -11.85 -21.66 1.49
C ALA A 143 -10.45 -22.19 1.11
N VAL A 144 -9.39 -21.45 1.44
CA VAL A 144 -8.01 -21.89 1.22
C VAL A 144 -7.65 -23.08 2.14
N ALA A 145 -8.04 -23.05 3.42
CA ALA A 145 -7.80 -24.16 4.34
C ALA A 145 -8.56 -25.42 3.93
N GLU A 146 -9.79 -25.29 3.43
CA GLU A 146 -10.61 -26.37 2.91
C GLU A 146 -9.99 -26.99 1.64
N ARG A 147 -9.56 -26.17 0.67
CA ARG A 147 -8.82 -26.62 -0.53
C ARG A 147 -7.48 -27.29 -0.19
N THR A 148 -6.81 -26.86 0.88
CA THR A 148 -5.54 -27.45 1.33
C THR A 148 -5.77 -28.79 2.04
N LYS A 149 -6.90 -28.94 2.75
CA LYS A 149 -7.28 -30.17 3.47
C LYS A 149 -7.89 -31.23 2.55
N SER A 150 -8.57 -30.82 1.50
CA SER A 150 -9.13 -31.70 0.46
C SER A 150 -8.71 -31.15 -0.91
N PRO A 151 -7.51 -31.51 -1.39
CA PRO A 151 -7.17 -31.25 -2.78
C PRO A 151 -8.20 -32.01 -3.62
N GLY A 152 -9.09 -31.27 -4.29
CA GLY A 152 -9.96 -31.84 -5.31
C GLY A 152 -9.12 -32.64 -6.31
N PRO A 153 -9.71 -33.62 -7.03
CA PRO A 153 -8.95 -34.49 -7.91
C PRO A 153 -8.09 -33.62 -8.82
N VAL A 154 -6.79 -33.87 -8.76
CA VAL A 154 -5.75 -33.21 -9.54
C VAL A 154 -6.16 -33.35 -11.00
N SER A 155 -6.87 -32.36 -11.52
CA SER A 155 -7.14 -32.28 -12.94
C SER A 155 -5.84 -31.82 -13.56
N VAL A 156 -5.06 -32.83 -13.96
CA VAL A 156 -4.05 -32.77 -14.99
C VAL A 156 -4.67 -32.11 -16.22
N VAL A 157 -4.69 -30.78 -16.27
CA VAL A 157 -4.99 -30.03 -17.50
C VAL A 157 -3.72 -29.32 -17.89
N ALA A 158 -2.96 -30.05 -18.70
CA ALA A 158 -2.11 -29.57 -19.76
C ALA A 158 -1.29 -28.31 -19.45
N ILE A 159 -0.06 -28.55 -19.03
CA ILE A 159 1.08 -27.83 -19.59
C ILE A 159 1.05 -28.13 -21.10
N SER A 160 0.30 -27.34 -21.88
CA SER A 160 0.57 -27.21 -23.31
C SER A 160 1.78 -26.31 -23.43
N LEU A 161 2.94 -26.96 -23.53
CA LEU A 161 4.07 -26.44 -24.28
C LEU A 161 3.61 -26.25 -25.73
N GLU A 162 3.35 -25.01 -26.13
CA GLU A 162 3.71 -24.44 -27.45
C GLU A 162 3.98 -22.95 -27.28
#